data_AF-A0A1A9NF81-F1
#
_entry.id   AF-A0A1A9NF81-F1
#
_cell.length_a   1.000
_cell.length_b   1.000
_cell.length_c   1.000
_cell.angle_alpha   90.00
_cell.angle_beta   90.00
_cell.angle_gamma   90.00
#
_symmetry.space_group_name_H-M   'P 1'
#
loop_
_entity.id
_entity.type
_entity.pdbx_description
1 polymer ?
#
loop_
_entity_poly.entity_id
_entity_poly.type
_entity_poly.pdbx_seq_one_letter_code
_entity_poly.pdbx_strand_id
1 'polypeptide(L)'
;MLDLGLTKMALIGVVALVVLGPKRLPGVARTAGALFGRAQRYIDDVKAEIAREIEVDSVRGMLAGIETAALDVENKVHDVMRQQESELNDAWKSGTSTSDSVACVKDPDLTPAYGDTSSVLTGISNASQTKRRNWRARQAAIPSWYKHARVRKTSLTSGASRTAWGIPGTMRRRAWFF
;
A
#
# COMPACT_ATOMS: atom_id res chain seq x y z
N MET A 1 17.14 12.96 17.38
CA MET A 1 17.11 12.67 15.93
C MET A 1 15.69 12.42 15.39
N LEU A 2 14.61 12.98 15.97
CA LEU A 2 13.24 12.77 15.45
C LEU A 2 12.89 13.66 14.24
N ASP A 3 13.72 14.66 13.98
CA ASP A 3 13.41 15.84 13.19
C ASP A 3 13.23 15.57 11.69
N LEU A 4 14.04 14.67 11.12
CA LEU A 4 14.02 14.39 9.68
C LEU A 4 12.87 13.48 9.23
N GLY A 5 12.31 12.66 10.14
CA GLY A 5 11.28 11.66 9.81
C GLY A 5 9.89 12.06 10.30
N LEU A 6 9.73 12.19 11.62
CA LEU A 6 8.43 12.41 12.25
C LEU A 6 7.88 13.81 11.98
N THR A 7 8.73 14.86 12.07
CA THR A 7 8.32 16.24 11.78
C THR A 7 7.85 16.39 10.32
N LYS A 8 8.59 15.82 9.36
CA LYS A 8 8.24 15.88 7.93
C LYS A 8 6.94 15.12 7.62
N MET A 9 6.75 13.93 8.19
CA MET A 9 5.51 13.17 8.00
C MET A 9 4.30 13.83 8.66
N ALA A 10 4.47 14.50 9.80
CA ALA A 10 3.42 15.31 10.41
C ALA A 10 3.03 16.51 9.51
N LEU A 11 4.02 17.23 8.97
CA LEU A 11 3.80 18.36 8.05
C LEU A 11 3.04 17.92 6.78
N ILE A 12 3.47 16.82 6.14
CA ILE A 12 2.78 16.25 4.97
C ILE A 12 1.35 15.83 5.34
N GLY A 13 1.13 15.28 6.55
CA GLY A 13 -0.19 14.97 7.07
C GLY A 13 -1.09 16.21 7.20
N VAL A 14 -0.57 17.33 7.68
CA VAL A 14 -1.29 18.62 7.78
C VAL A 14 -1.62 19.17 6.39
N VAL A 15 -0.67 19.18 5.46
CA VAL A 15 -0.92 19.62 4.07
C VAL A 15 -1.99 18.75 3.41
N ALA A 16 -1.93 17.43 3.59
CA ALA A 16 -2.96 16.51 3.07
C ALA A 16 -4.33 16.72 3.73
N LEU A 17 -4.40 17.10 5.01
CA LEU A 17 -5.66 17.46 5.68
C LEU A 17 -6.29 18.72 5.09
N VAL A 18 -5.49 19.72 4.72
CA VAL A 18 -5.97 20.96 4.09
C VAL A 18 -6.41 20.70 2.64
N VAL A 19 -5.56 20.06 1.83
CA VAL A 19 -5.79 19.90 0.37
C VAL A 19 -6.87 18.85 0.06
N LEU A 20 -6.87 17.71 0.75
CA LEU A 20 -7.80 16.60 0.47
C LEU A 20 -9.04 16.60 1.40
N GLY A 21 -8.94 17.26 2.54
CA GLY A 21 -9.99 17.36 3.55
C GLY A 21 -10.04 16.14 4.51
N PRO A 22 -10.29 16.36 5.82
CA PRO A 22 -10.27 15.31 6.85
C PRO A 22 -11.30 14.18 6.62
N LYS A 23 -12.36 14.43 5.85
CA LYS A 23 -13.38 13.41 5.49
C LYS A 23 -12.89 12.42 4.43
N ARG A 24 -11.94 12.80 3.56
CA ARG A 24 -11.50 11.97 2.40
C ARG A 24 -10.15 11.31 2.62
N LEU A 25 -9.24 11.96 3.36
CA LEU A 25 -7.92 11.43 3.74
C LEU A 25 -7.97 9.98 4.33
N PRO A 26 -8.86 9.62 5.28
CA PRO A 26 -8.92 8.25 5.80
C PRO A 26 -9.38 7.20 4.78
N GLY A 27 -10.04 7.60 3.69
CA GLY A 27 -10.32 6.72 2.56
C GLY A 27 -9.05 6.43 1.76
N VAL A 28 -8.32 7.48 1.36
CA VAL A 28 -7.05 7.36 0.61
C VAL A 28 -5.99 6.62 1.42
N ALA A 29 -5.83 6.91 2.71
CA ALA A 29 -4.88 6.22 3.59
C ALA A 29 -5.16 4.71 3.70
N ARG A 30 -6.44 4.29 3.72
CA ARG A 30 -6.81 2.87 3.70
C ARG A 30 -6.45 2.21 2.37
N THR A 31 -6.73 2.85 1.24
CA THR A 31 -6.40 2.33 -0.09
C THR A 31 -4.89 2.26 -0.30
N ALA A 32 -4.16 3.33 0.00
CA ALA A 32 -2.70 3.39 -0.08
C ALA A 32 -2.04 2.35 0.84
N GLY A 33 -2.48 2.21 2.10
CA GLY A 33 -1.99 1.19 3.01
C GLY A 33 -2.29 -0.25 2.54
N ALA A 34 -3.46 -0.48 1.92
CA ALA A 34 -3.83 -1.79 1.35
C ALA A 34 -3.12 -2.12 0.03
N LEU A 35 -2.56 -1.12 -0.67
CA LEU A 35 -1.66 -1.31 -1.80
C LEU A 35 -0.22 -1.53 -1.32
N PHE A 36 0.28 -0.68 -0.42
CA PHE A 36 1.62 -0.79 0.16
C PHE A 36 1.82 -2.13 0.88
N GLY A 37 0.86 -2.56 1.70
CA GLY A 37 0.90 -3.86 2.38
C GLY A 37 0.75 -5.09 1.46
N ARG A 38 0.38 -4.90 0.19
CA ARG A 38 0.48 -5.94 -0.87
C ARG A 38 1.82 -5.87 -1.59
N ALA A 39 2.26 -4.67 -1.96
CA ALA A 39 3.56 -4.42 -2.59
C ALA A 39 4.71 -4.94 -1.72
N GLN A 40 4.67 -4.70 -0.40
CA GLN A 40 5.67 -5.21 0.54
C GLN A 40 5.74 -6.74 0.52
N ARG A 41 4.60 -7.44 0.51
CA ARG A 41 4.58 -8.91 0.39
C ARG A 41 5.15 -9.39 -0.93
N TYR A 42 4.75 -8.78 -2.05
CA TYR A 42 5.30 -9.12 -3.35
C TYR A 42 6.82 -8.87 -3.42
N ILE A 43 7.31 -7.79 -2.82
CA ILE A 43 8.73 -7.50 -2.66
C ILE A 43 9.43 -8.57 -1.81
N ASP A 44 8.80 -9.05 -0.74
CA ASP A 44 9.37 -10.08 0.14
C ASP A 44 9.33 -11.50 -0.51
N ASP A 45 8.29 -11.82 -1.27
CA ASP A 45 8.21 -13.02 -2.12
C ASP A 45 9.28 -12.99 -3.23
N VAL A 46 9.42 -11.85 -3.92
CA VAL A 46 10.44 -11.64 -4.97
C VAL A 46 11.86 -11.67 -4.41
N LYS A 47 12.11 -11.10 -3.21
CA LYS A 47 13.39 -11.26 -2.50
C LYS A 47 13.69 -12.73 -2.21
N ALA A 48 12.69 -13.54 -1.85
CA ALA A 48 12.90 -14.94 -1.49
C ALA A 48 13.26 -15.81 -2.71
N GLU A 49 12.75 -15.49 -3.90
CA GLU A 49 13.16 -16.13 -5.16
C GLU A 49 14.54 -15.60 -5.62
N ILE A 50 14.73 -14.28 -5.65
CA ILE A 50 16.00 -13.65 -6.05
C ILE A 50 17.15 -14.11 -5.15
N ALA A 51 16.99 -14.14 -3.83
CA ALA A 51 18.03 -14.62 -2.90
C ALA A 51 18.29 -16.14 -2.97
N ARG A 52 17.64 -16.85 -3.90
CA ARG A 52 17.80 -18.28 -4.15
C ARG A 52 18.35 -18.60 -5.54
N GLU A 53 18.10 -17.73 -6.53
CA GLU A 53 18.71 -17.82 -7.87
C GLU A 53 20.00 -16.97 -8.00
N ILE A 54 20.14 -15.91 -7.20
CA ILE A 54 21.31 -15.02 -7.20
C ILE A 54 22.18 -15.30 -5.96
N GLU A 55 23.37 -15.82 -6.23
CA GLU A 55 24.51 -15.77 -5.31
C GLU A 55 24.92 -14.30 -5.07
N VAL A 56 25.40 -14.00 -3.86
CA VAL A 56 25.27 -12.70 -3.13
C VAL A 56 25.67 -11.43 -3.90
N ASP A 57 26.51 -11.51 -4.93
CA ASP A 57 27.15 -10.34 -5.56
C ASP A 57 26.25 -9.50 -6.48
N SER A 58 25.20 -10.05 -7.12
CA SER A 58 24.37 -9.21 -8.01
C SER A 58 23.48 -8.21 -7.24
N VAL A 59 23.06 -8.55 -6.01
CA VAL A 59 22.36 -7.63 -5.10
C VAL A 59 23.30 -6.51 -4.64
N ARG A 60 24.59 -6.81 -4.39
CA ARG A 60 25.62 -5.80 -4.15
C ARG A 60 25.84 -4.91 -5.37
N GLY A 61 25.87 -5.48 -6.57
CA GLY A 61 25.97 -4.74 -7.83
C GLY A 61 24.82 -3.74 -8.02
N MET A 62 23.58 -4.14 -7.73
CA MET A 62 22.44 -3.21 -7.77
C MET A 62 22.50 -2.12 -6.70
N LEU A 63 22.92 -2.44 -5.47
CA LEU A 63 23.09 -1.45 -4.40
C LEU A 63 24.19 -0.42 -4.75
N ALA A 64 25.35 -0.88 -5.21
CA ALA A 64 26.45 -0.01 -5.66
C ALA A 64 26.05 0.83 -6.89
N GLY A 65 25.24 0.26 -7.81
CA GLY A 65 24.66 1.00 -8.93
C GLY A 65 23.70 2.11 -8.50
N ILE A 66 22.86 1.84 -7.49
CA ILE A 66 21.96 2.84 -6.90
C ILE A 66 22.74 3.93 -6.15
N GLU A 67 23.78 3.57 -5.40
CA GLU A 67 24.65 4.52 -4.69
C GLU A 67 25.40 5.43 -5.67
N THR A 68 25.98 4.84 -6.73
CA THR A 68 26.64 5.60 -7.80
C THR A 68 25.65 6.52 -8.54
N ALA A 69 24.45 6.03 -8.84
CA ALA A 69 23.40 6.82 -9.48
C ALA A 69 22.85 7.93 -8.58
N ALA A 70 22.81 7.73 -7.26
CA ALA A 70 22.41 8.77 -6.30
C ALA A 70 23.43 9.90 -6.24
N LEU A 71 24.73 9.60 -6.22
CA LEU A 71 25.81 10.59 -6.28
C LEU A 71 25.82 11.34 -7.61
N ASP A 72 25.63 10.64 -8.73
CA ASP A 72 25.54 11.24 -10.07
C ASP A 72 24.28 12.12 -10.24
N VAL A 73 23.16 11.75 -9.60
CA VAL A 73 21.97 12.60 -9.50
C VAL A 73 22.20 13.80 -8.57
N GLU A 74 22.89 13.65 -7.44
CA GLU A 74 23.20 14.77 -6.54
C GLU A 74 24.08 15.82 -7.24
N ASN A 75 25.11 15.39 -7.96
CA ASN A 75 25.94 16.27 -8.80
C ASN A 75 25.10 16.98 -9.88
N LYS A 76 24.31 16.22 -10.65
CA LYS A 76 23.45 16.78 -11.71
C LYS A 76 22.37 17.72 -11.18
N VAL A 77 21.81 17.45 -10.01
CA VAL A 77 20.89 18.35 -9.31
C VAL A 77 21.63 19.61 -8.86
N HIS A 78 22.87 19.52 -8.38
CA HIS A 78 23.65 20.71 -8.01
C HIS A 78 23.98 21.60 -9.22
N ASP A 79 24.32 21.02 -10.36
CA ASP A 79 24.62 21.76 -11.59
C ASP A 79 23.35 22.35 -12.23
N VAL A 80 22.27 21.55 -12.33
CA VAL A 80 20.96 22.03 -12.84
C VAL A 80 20.38 23.08 -11.89
N MET A 81 20.49 22.93 -10.57
CA MET A 81 20.01 23.93 -9.61
C MET A 81 20.80 25.25 -9.76
N ARG A 82 22.13 25.21 -9.93
CA ARG A 82 22.92 26.43 -10.20
C ARG A 82 22.51 27.13 -11.49
N GLN A 83 22.27 26.36 -12.55
CA GLN A 83 21.87 26.91 -13.84
C GLN A 83 20.44 27.48 -13.80
N GLN A 84 19.51 26.77 -13.14
CA GLN A 84 18.17 27.26 -12.85
C GLN A 84 18.18 28.45 -11.88
N GLU A 85 19.09 28.53 -10.91
CA GLU A 85 19.23 29.70 -10.03
C GLU A 85 19.65 30.94 -10.82
N SER A 86 20.53 30.85 -11.82
CA SER A 86 20.79 31.97 -12.73
C SER A 86 19.55 32.34 -13.55
N GLU A 87 18.92 31.38 -14.22
CA GLU A 87 17.75 31.64 -15.08
C GLU A 87 16.55 32.18 -14.30
N LEU A 88 16.30 31.66 -13.09
CA LEU A 88 15.22 32.12 -12.19
C LEU A 88 15.55 33.46 -11.53
N ASN A 89 16.81 33.74 -11.18
CA ASN A 89 17.22 35.04 -10.65
C ASN A 89 17.09 36.14 -11.71
N ASP A 90 17.46 35.86 -12.95
CA ASP A 90 17.34 36.83 -14.05
C ASP A 90 15.89 36.96 -14.55
N ALA A 91 15.10 35.89 -14.53
CA ALA A 91 13.64 35.97 -14.71
C ALA A 91 12.94 36.72 -13.56
N TRP A 92 13.39 36.55 -12.30
CA TRP A 92 12.86 37.27 -11.14
C TRP A 92 13.21 38.76 -11.17
N LYS A 93 14.46 39.12 -11.50
CA LYS A 93 14.86 40.52 -11.74
C LYS A 93 14.04 41.14 -12.87
N SER A 94 13.84 40.40 -13.97
CA SER A 94 13.05 40.87 -15.11
C SER A 94 11.58 41.07 -14.72
N GLY A 95 10.97 40.12 -14.00
CA GLY A 95 9.59 40.19 -13.52
C GLY A 95 9.36 41.25 -12.43
N THR A 96 10.29 41.42 -11.48
CA THR A 96 10.20 42.45 -10.44
C THR A 96 10.37 43.86 -11.03
N SER A 97 11.23 44.01 -12.06
CA SER A 97 11.36 45.28 -12.82
C SER A 97 10.04 45.71 -13.49
N THR A 98 9.12 44.77 -13.74
CA THR A 98 7.74 45.06 -14.20
C THR A 98 6.69 45.08 -13.08
N SER A 99 7.04 44.69 -11.84
CA SER A 99 6.11 44.53 -10.71
C SER A 99 6.20 45.64 -9.66
N ASP A 100 7.31 46.38 -9.58
CA ASP A 100 7.48 47.49 -8.61
C ASP A 100 6.51 48.68 -8.85
N SER A 101 5.67 48.61 -9.89
CA SER A 101 4.59 49.58 -10.17
C SER A 101 3.30 49.38 -9.34
N VAL A 102 3.20 48.34 -8.48
CA VAL A 102 1.98 48.06 -7.67
C VAL A 102 2.21 48.01 -6.15
N ALA A 103 3.20 48.74 -5.65
CA ALA A 103 3.52 48.81 -4.22
C ALA A 103 2.79 49.95 -3.46
N CYS A 104 1.46 49.84 -3.26
CA CYS A 104 0.71 50.88 -2.52
C CYS A 104 -0.50 50.39 -1.67
N VAL A 105 -0.27 49.50 -0.70
CA VAL A 105 -1.01 49.50 0.58
C VAL A 105 0.00 49.35 1.71
N LYS A 106 -0.04 50.25 2.70
CA LYS A 106 0.90 50.29 3.82
C LYS A 106 0.17 50.76 5.08
N ASP A 107 -0.25 49.81 5.91
CA ASP A 107 -0.78 50.06 7.25
C ASP A 107 -0.37 48.92 8.20
N PRO A 108 0.48 49.20 9.21
CA PRO A 108 0.79 48.26 10.28
C PRO A 108 0.49 48.87 11.67
N ASP A 109 -0.57 48.45 12.36
CA ASP A 109 -0.67 48.70 13.81
C ASP A 109 -1.69 47.81 14.55
N LEU A 110 -1.38 47.49 15.83
CA LEU A 110 -2.26 47.18 16.99
C LEU A 110 -3.37 46.10 16.84
N THR A 111 -3.59 45.13 17.75
CA THR A 111 -3.19 44.91 19.17
C THR A 111 -3.12 43.40 19.51
N PRO A 112 -2.45 43.00 20.62
CA PRO A 112 -2.62 41.68 21.24
C PRO A 112 -3.64 41.73 22.39
N ALA A 113 -4.80 41.09 22.23
CA ALA A 113 -5.84 41.02 23.27
C ALA A 113 -5.74 39.72 24.12
N TYR A 114 -5.82 39.88 25.44
CA TYR A 114 -5.71 38.84 26.46
C TYR A 114 -7.00 38.02 26.64
N GLY A 115 -6.90 36.69 26.73
CA GLY A 115 -8.06 35.82 27.01
C GLY A 115 -7.75 34.31 27.17
N ASP A 116 -8.21 33.75 28.29
CA ASP A 116 -8.60 32.34 28.53
C ASP A 116 -7.62 31.18 28.28
N THR A 117 -6.52 31.14 29.05
CA THR A 117 -5.79 29.89 29.36
C THR A 117 -6.43 29.11 30.53
N SER A 118 -7.67 28.62 30.37
CA SER A 118 -8.43 27.94 31.46
C SER A 118 -9.24 26.70 31.04
N SER A 119 -8.59 25.67 30.49
CA SER A 119 -9.19 24.30 30.41
C SER A 119 -8.16 23.16 30.34
N VAL A 120 -6.99 23.33 30.96
CA VAL A 120 -6.07 22.20 31.20
C VAL A 120 -6.54 21.42 32.45
N LEU A 121 -6.38 20.09 32.40
CA LEU A 121 -6.56 19.14 33.51
C LEU A 121 -8.01 18.81 33.93
N THR A 122 -8.70 17.98 33.13
CA THR A 122 -9.64 17.00 33.71
C THR A 122 -9.72 15.71 32.89
N GLY A 123 -9.36 14.57 33.50
CA GLY A 123 -9.92 13.26 33.15
C GLY A 123 -9.51 12.59 31.83
N ILE A 124 -8.21 12.35 31.58
CA ILE A 124 -7.82 11.20 30.72
C ILE A 124 -8.06 9.90 31.51
N SER A 125 -9.32 9.49 31.62
CA SER A 125 -9.68 8.19 32.18
C SER A 125 -9.50 7.12 31.10
N ASN A 126 -8.51 6.24 31.29
CA ASN A 126 -8.23 5.13 30.38
C ASN A 126 -9.35 4.08 30.44
N ALA A 127 -10.46 4.34 29.75
CA ALA A 127 -11.54 3.39 29.51
C ALA A 127 -11.11 2.31 28.50
N SER A 128 -10.13 1.50 28.88
CA SER A 128 -9.68 0.33 28.14
C SER A 128 -10.84 -0.66 28.03
N GLN A 129 -11.53 -0.65 26.88
CA GLN A 129 -12.69 -1.50 26.65
C GLN A 129 -12.29 -2.97 26.82
N THR A 130 -12.66 -3.55 27.96
CA THR A 130 -12.34 -4.92 28.34
C THR A 130 -13.23 -5.86 27.51
N LYS A 131 -12.81 -6.06 26.26
CA LYS A 131 -13.48 -6.85 25.23
C LYS A 131 -13.53 -8.31 25.65
N ARG A 132 -14.56 -8.66 26.43
CA ARG A 132 -14.73 -9.98 27.08
C ARG A 132 -14.46 -11.08 26.08
N ARG A 133 -13.45 -11.91 26.38
CA ARG A 133 -12.87 -12.87 25.44
C ARG A 133 -13.69 -14.16 25.44
N ASN A 134 -14.82 -14.13 24.74
CA ASN A 134 -15.81 -15.21 24.66
C ASN A 134 -15.15 -16.56 24.29
N TRP A 135 -14.89 -17.41 25.28
CA TRP A 135 -14.11 -18.64 25.11
C TRP A 135 -14.71 -19.61 24.09
N ARG A 136 -16.06 -19.63 23.99
CA ARG A 136 -16.84 -20.44 23.03
C ARG A 136 -16.51 -20.12 21.56
N ALA A 137 -15.99 -18.91 21.27
CA ALA A 137 -15.54 -18.54 19.93
C ALA A 137 -14.29 -19.33 19.45
N ARG A 138 -13.62 -20.09 20.34
CA ARG A 138 -12.48 -20.94 19.97
C ARG A 138 -12.86 -22.31 19.40
N GLN A 139 -14.12 -22.73 19.52
CA GLN A 139 -14.54 -24.10 19.14
C GLN A 139 -15.08 -24.22 17.70
N ALA A 140 -15.46 -23.12 17.06
CA ALA A 140 -16.01 -23.12 15.68
C ALA A 140 -14.99 -22.74 14.59
N ALA A 141 -13.73 -22.49 14.96
CA ALA A 141 -12.67 -22.09 14.04
C ALA A 141 -12.08 -23.30 13.30
N ILE A 142 -12.83 -23.85 12.34
CA ILE A 142 -12.35 -24.90 11.42
C ILE A 142 -11.02 -24.44 10.80
N PRO A 143 -9.92 -25.21 10.94
CA PRO A 143 -8.58 -24.78 10.52
C PRO A 143 -8.50 -24.32 9.07
N SER A 144 -7.66 -23.31 8.79
CA SER A 144 -7.47 -22.79 7.43
C SER A 144 -6.98 -23.87 6.45
N TRP A 145 -6.12 -24.79 6.89
CA TRP A 145 -5.68 -25.92 6.06
C TRP A 145 -6.85 -26.78 5.58
N TYR A 146 -7.90 -26.96 6.39
CA TYR A 146 -9.11 -27.71 6.03
C TYR A 146 -9.99 -26.93 5.05
N LYS A 147 -10.00 -25.58 5.13
CA LYS A 147 -10.68 -24.72 4.14
C LYS A 147 -9.93 -24.62 2.81
N HIS A 148 -8.62 -24.87 2.80
CA HIS A 148 -7.78 -24.88 1.60
C HIS A 148 -7.46 -26.29 1.08
N ALA A 149 -7.91 -27.33 1.78
CA ALA A 149 -7.97 -28.70 1.28
C ALA A 149 -8.95 -28.74 0.11
N ARG A 150 -8.43 -28.50 -1.10
CA ARG A 150 -9.23 -28.50 -2.33
C ARG A 150 -9.93 -29.84 -2.44
N VAL A 151 -11.26 -29.85 -2.33
CA VAL A 151 -12.09 -31.01 -2.66
C VAL A 151 -11.94 -31.25 -4.15
N ARG A 152 -10.93 -32.03 -4.53
CA ARG A 152 -10.86 -32.67 -5.83
C ARG A 152 -12.12 -33.54 -5.89
N LYS A 153 -13.11 -33.11 -6.68
CA LYS A 153 -14.26 -33.94 -7.00
C LYS A 153 -13.76 -35.10 -7.86
N THR A 154 -13.22 -36.13 -7.21
CA THR A 154 -12.91 -37.41 -7.83
C THR A 154 -14.23 -38.07 -8.18
N SER A 155 -14.76 -37.70 -9.35
CA SER A 155 -15.79 -38.47 -10.03
C SER A 155 -15.19 -39.83 -10.36
N LEU A 156 -15.29 -40.75 -9.40
CA LEU A 156 -15.04 -42.17 -9.60
C LEU A 156 -16.14 -42.68 -10.53
N THR A 157 -15.91 -42.52 -11.82
CA THR A 157 -16.72 -43.13 -12.88
C THR A 157 -16.59 -44.64 -12.72
N SER A 158 -17.50 -45.23 -11.95
CA SER A 158 -17.43 -46.64 -11.56
C SER A 158 -17.34 -47.52 -12.80
N GLY A 159 -16.34 -48.41 -12.82
CA GLY A 159 -16.11 -49.33 -13.94
C GLY A 159 -17.26 -50.32 -14.20
N ALA A 160 -18.24 -50.37 -13.29
CA ALA A 160 -19.42 -51.22 -13.36
C ALA A 160 -20.42 -50.88 -14.49
N SER A 161 -20.24 -49.76 -15.22
CA SER A 161 -21.13 -49.39 -16.34
C SER A 161 -20.83 -50.10 -17.67
N ARG A 162 -19.84 -51.01 -17.72
CA ARG A 162 -19.41 -51.71 -18.94
C ARG A 162 -20.04 -53.10 -19.17
N THR A 163 -21.22 -53.39 -18.60
CA THR A 163 -21.87 -54.73 -18.68
C THR A 163 -23.37 -54.73 -19.04
N ALA A 164 -23.81 -53.82 -19.92
CA ALA A 164 -25.08 -53.96 -20.67
C ALA A 164 -25.05 -53.08 -21.93
N TRP A 165 -25.63 -53.46 -23.08
CA TRP A 165 -26.16 -54.75 -23.53
C TRP A 165 -25.99 -54.77 -25.07
N GLY A 166 -25.40 -55.82 -25.65
CA GLY A 166 -24.94 -55.79 -27.05
C GLY A 166 -24.88 -57.15 -27.70
N ILE A 167 -25.99 -57.90 -27.65
CA ILE A 167 -26.07 -59.25 -28.20
C ILE A 167 -26.14 -59.17 -29.75
N PRO A 168 -25.17 -59.72 -30.50
CA PRO A 168 -25.25 -59.73 -31.96
C PRO A 168 -26.42 -60.58 -32.44
N GLY A 169 -27.12 -60.14 -33.49
CA GLY A 169 -28.42 -60.68 -33.92
C GLY A 169 -28.42 -62.13 -34.44
N THR A 170 -27.26 -62.80 -34.48
CA THR A 170 -27.07 -64.15 -35.04
C THR A 170 -27.51 -65.29 -34.13
N MET A 171 -27.83 -65.03 -32.86
CA MET A 171 -28.23 -66.07 -31.87
C MET A 171 -29.73 -66.17 -31.56
N ARG A 172 -30.63 -65.62 -32.40
CA ARG A 172 -32.07 -65.93 -32.32
C ARG A 172 -32.39 -67.30 -32.95
N ARG A 173 -32.05 -68.40 -32.26
CA ARG A 173 -32.64 -69.71 -32.58
C ARG A 173 -34.14 -69.68 -32.25
N ARG A 174 -35.00 -69.97 -33.24
CA ARG A 174 -36.42 -70.25 -33.03
C ARG A 174 -36.53 -71.66 -32.41
N ALA A 175 -37.18 -71.75 -31.25
CA ALA A 175 -37.76 -72.99 -30.71
C ALA A 175 -39.27 -72.76 -30.56
N TRP A 176 -40.05 -73.78 -30.91
CA TRP A 176 -41.46 -73.71 -31.32
C TRP A 176 -42.02 -75.13 -31.02
N PHE A 177 -43.27 -75.25 -30.52
CA PHE A 177 -43.95 -76.45 -29.93
C PHE A 177 -43.32 -76.93 -28.60
N PHE A 178 -44.10 -77.50 -27.68
CA PHE A 178 -45.53 -77.86 -27.76
C PHE A 178 -46.40 -77.06 -26.78
#